data_AF-A0A0H3DJD9-F1
#
_entry.id   AF-A0A0H3DJD9-F1
#
_cell.length_a   1.000
_cell.length_b   1.000
_cell.length_c   1.000
_cell.angle_alpha   90.00
_cell.angle_beta   90.00
_cell.angle_gamma   90.00
#
_symmetry.space_group_name_H-M   'P 1'
#
loop_
_entity.id
_entity.type
_entity.pdbx_description
1 polymer ?
#
loop_
_entity_poly.entity_id
_entity_poly.type
_entity_poly.pdbx_seq_one_letter_code
_entity_poly.pdbx_strand_id
1 'polypeptide(L)'
;MQDYQELGAKNAGFLVTDVSDRDAGWYAKPANGGRNTFWTDQQAAAALKFYKTMAESTGKPVVLWQVPVGNLAQNNTLNHYQDDKVDWFFAHLDQVADAHVAALLFGAGQQEQTGVETDGRNLIGKTIAYRSSGGTPLK
;
A
#
# COMPACT_ATOMS: atom_id res chain seq x y z
N MET A 1 2.18 1.65 -23.50
CA MET A 1 2.19 0.31 -22.84
C MET A 1 3.37 -0.56 -23.29
N GLN A 2 4.04 -0.24 -24.40
CA GLN A 2 5.40 -0.76 -24.70
C GLN A 2 6.47 -0.18 -23.77
N ASP A 3 6.18 0.98 -23.20
CA ASP A 3 7.05 1.81 -22.37
C ASP A 3 7.66 1.02 -21.21
N TYR A 4 6.87 0.23 -20.45
CA TYR A 4 7.42 -0.56 -19.34
C TYR A 4 8.40 -1.64 -19.80
N GLN A 5 8.14 -2.27 -20.95
CA GLN A 5 9.04 -3.27 -21.51
C GLN A 5 10.34 -2.65 -22.01
N GLU A 6 10.27 -1.45 -22.58
CA GLU A 6 11.42 -0.68 -23.03
C GLU A 6 12.24 -0.13 -21.86
N LEU A 7 11.59 0.19 -20.73
CA LEU A 7 12.22 0.63 -19.49
C LEU A 7 12.79 -0.51 -18.62
N GLY A 8 12.95 -1.71 -19.19
CA GLY A 8 13.70 -2.81 -18.57
C GLY A 8 12.86 -3.97 -18.02
N ALA A 9 11.53 -3.91 -18.10
CA ALA A 9 10.67 -4.99 -17.58
C ALA A 9 10.91 -6.35 -18.26
N LYS A 10 11.45 -6.37 -19.49
CA LYS A 10 11.79 -7.61 -20.22
C LYS A 10 12.71 -8.53 -19.41
N ASN A 11 13.64 -7.95 -18.65
CA ASN A 11 14.63 -8.69 -17.86
C ASN A 11 14.31 -8.68 -16.36
N ALA A 12 13.23 -8.02 -15.93
CA ALA A 12 12.84 -7.93 -14.53
C ALA A 12 12.08 -9.18 -14.06
N GLY A 13 12.20 -9.49 -12.77
CA GLY A 13 11.37 -10.50 -12.09
C GLY A 13 10.00 -9.96 -11.66
N PHE A 14 9.90 -8.67 -11.38
CA PHE A 14 8.70 -7.97 -10.94
C PHE A 14 8.82 -6.46 -11.24
N LEU A 15 7.70 -5.74 -11.19
CA LEU A 15 7.66 -4.28 -11.21
C LEU A 15 7.46 -3.74 -9.80
N VAL A 16 7.87 -2.50 -9.55
CA VAL A 16 7.63 -1.81 -8.29
C VAL A 16 6.89 -0.50 -8.56
N THR A 17 5.87 -0.19 -7.76
CA THR A 17 5.14 1.09 -7.80
C THR A 17 4.67 1.48 -6.41
N ASP A 18 4.43 2.77 -6.20
CA ASP A 18 4.06 3.35 -4.92
C ASP A 18 2.55 3.43 -4.67
N VAL A 19 2.21 3.48 -3.37
CA VAL A 19 0.85 3.73 -2.90
C VAL A 19 0.75 5.15 -2.35
N SER A 20 1.57 5.46 -1.35
CA SER A 20 1.74 6.81 -0.81
C SER A 20 2.98 6.83 0.06
N ASP A 21 3.72 7.93 0.04
CA ASP A 21 4.93 8.05 0.83
C ASP A 21 4.69 8.47 2.29
N ARG A 22 3.49 8.98 2.61
CA ARG A 22 3.07 9.48 3.92
C ARG A 22 1.64 9.09 4.26
N ASP A 23 1.31 9.12 5.55
CA ASP A 23 -0.02 8.85 6.08
C ASP A 23 -1.02 9.92 5.62
N ALA A 24 -2.26 9.50 5.32
CA ALA A 24 -3.29 10.40 4.84
C ALA A 24 -3.63 11.54 5.81
N GLY A 25 -3.59 11.26 7.12
CA GLY A 25 -3.75 12.24 8.19
C GLY A 25 -2.65 13.29 8.22
N TRP A 26 -1.43 12.96 7.76
CA TRP A 26 -0.36 13.94 7.61
C TRP A 26 -0.68 14.89 6.46
N TYR A 27 -1.09 14.35 5.30
CA TYR A 27 -1.47 15.16 4.14
C TYR A 27 -2.71 16.04 4.37
N ALA A 28 -3.63 15.59 5.23
CA ALA A 28 -4.84 16.33 5.55
C ALA A 28 -4.58 17.61 6.37
N LYS A 29 -3.41 17.76 7.02
CA LYS A 29 -3.07 18.99 7.75
C LYS A 29 -2.90 20.16 6.77
N PRO A 30 -3.43 21.36 7.07
CA PRO A 30 -3.24 22.54 6.21
C PRO A 30 -1.77 22.87 5.93
N ALA A 31 -0.90 22.73 6.94
CA ALA A 31 0.55 22.94 6.81
C ALA A 31 1.23 21.97 5.82
N ASN A 32 0.57 20.85 5.52
CA ASN A 32 1.07 19.76 4.69
C ASN A 32 0.31 19.61 3.37
N GLY A 33 -0.43 20.67 2.98
CA GLY A 33 -1.15 20.77 1.72
C GLY A 33 -2.67 20.54 1.81
N GLY A 34 -3.20 20.10 2.96
CA GLY A 34 -4.65 19.96 3.16
C GLY A 34 -5.35 19.00 2.20
N ARG A 35 -4.64 17.96 1.75
CA ARG A 35 -5.15 17.01 0.73
C ARG A 35 -5.79 15.80 1.39
N ASN A 36 -6.98 15.44 0.93
CA ASN A 36 -7.59 14.17 1.31
C ASN A 36 -6.98 13.03 0.47
N THR A 37 -6.19 12.18 1.12
CA THR A 37 -5.53 11.01 0.51
C THR A 37 -5.97 9.69 1.16
N PHE A 38 -7.05 9.72 1.94
CA PHE A 38 -7.79 8.52 2.31
C PHE A 38 -8.42 7.90 1.05
N TRP A 39 -8.54 6.59 1.05
CA TRP A 39 -9.20 5.81 0.03
C TRP A 39 -10.69 5.67 0.29
N THR A 40 -11.45 6.03 -0.72
CA THR A 40 -12.77 5.44 -0.98
C THR A 40 -12.61 4.10 -1.70
N ASP A 41 -13.65 3.27 -1.68
CA ASP A 41 -13.67 2.01 -2.46
C ASP A 41 -13.38 2.25 -3.94
N GLN A 42 -13.86 3.37 -4.50
CA GLN A 42 -13.58 3.74 -5.88
C GLN A 42 -12.10 4.01 -6.13
N GLN A 43 -11.41 4.71 -5.21
CA GLN A 43 -9.98 4.99 -5.33
C GLN A 43 -9.15 3.71 -5.19
N ALA A 44 -9.51 2.84 -4.25
CA ALA A 44 -8.82 1.57 -4.08
C ALA A 44 -9.01 0.63 -5.28
N ALA A 45 -10.23 0.55 -5.83
CA ALA A 45 -10.50 -0.18 -7.06
C ALA A 45 -9.72 0.38 -8.27
N ALA A 46 -9.61 1.70 -8.38
CA ALA A 46 -8.81 2.34 -9.42
C ALA A 46 -7.31 2.02 -9.28
N ALA A 47 -6.78 2.02 -8.05
CA ALA A 47 -5.40 1.63 -7.76
C ALA A 47 -5.14 0.17 -8.15
N LEU A 48 -6.00 -0.78 -7.73
CA LEU A 48 -5.87 -2.18 -8.13
C LEU A 48 -5.94 -2.38 -9.64
N LYS A 49 -6.83 -1.67 -10.33
CA LYS A 49 -6.92 -1.70 -11.80
C LYS A 49 -5.61 -1.22 -12.46
N PHE A 50 -4.99 -0.18 -11.91
CA PHE A 50 -3.71 0.31 -12.40
C PHE A 50 -2.61 -0.75 -12.21
N TYR A 51 -2.48 -1.34 -11.02
CA TYR A 51 -1.48 -2.39 -10.74
C TYR A 51 -1.67 -3.61 -11.65
N LYS A 52 -2.92 -4.05 -11.82
CA LYS A 52 -3.26 -5.14 -12.72
C LYS A 52 -2.84 -4.85 -14.16
N THR A 53 -3.13 -3.64 -14.64
CA THR A 53 -2.73 -3.20 -15.99
C THR A 53 -1.21 -3.22 -16.17
N MET A 54 -0.45 -2.77 -15.16
CA MET A 54 1.02 -2.84 -15.19
C MET A 54 1.50 -4.30 -15.28
N ALA A 55 0.96 -5.17 -14.43
CA ALA A 55 1.35 -6.57 -14.39
C ALA A 55 1.06 -7.28 -15.71
N GLU A 56 -0.18 -7.18 -16.19
CA GLU A 56 -0.63 -7.80 -17.44
C GLU A 56 0.12 -7.25 -18.67
N SER A 57 0.52 -5.98 -18.66
CA SER A 57 1.32 -5.39 -19.75
C SER A 57 2.72 -5.98 -19.91
N THR A 58 3.28 -6.50 -18.82
CA THR A 58 4.66 -7.01 -18.78
C THR A 58 4.74 -8.52 -18.55
N GLY A 59 3.63 -9.15 -18.15
CA GLY A 59 3.62 -10.54 -17.68
C GLY A 59 4.42 -10.73 -16.40
N LYS A 60 4.57 -9.68 -15.58
CA LYS A 60 5.35 -9.70 -14.33
C LYS A 60 4.46 -9.27 -13.15
N PRO A 61 4.62 -9.88 -11.97
CA PRO A 61 3.92 -9.40 -10.78
C PRO A 61 4.40 -8.01 -10.35
N VAL A 62 3.59 -7.34 -9.53
CA VAL A 62 3.87 -6.01 -9.00
C VAL A 62 4.15 -6.10 -7.50
N VAL A 63 5.09 -5.29 -7.02
CA VAL A 63 5.37 -5.06 -5.61
C VAL A 63 4.99 -3.62 -5.29
N LEU A 64 4.21 -3.41 -4.23
CA LEU A 64 3.82 -2.08 -3.79
C LEU A 64 4.82 -1.55 -2.76
N TRP A 65 5.48 -0.44 -3.10
CA TRP A 65 6.44 0.28 -2.26
C TRP A 65 6.32 1.80 -2.46
N GLN A 66 6.14 2.62 -1.43
CA GLN A 66 5.90 2.28 -0.02
C GLN A 66 4.39 2.29 0.27
N VAL A 67 4.00 1.49 1.26
CA VAL A 67 2.68 1.55 1.89
C VAL A 67 2.81 2.20 3.27
N PRO A 68 2.09 3.30 3.56
CA PRO A 68 2.17 3.95 4.86
C PRO A 68 1.59 3.06 5.98
N VAL A 69 1.96 3.32 7.23
CA VAL A 69 1.67 2.42 8.38
C VAL A 69 0.55 2.97 9.28
N GLY A 70 0.08 4.19 9.04
CA GLY A 70 -1.02 4.80 9.76
C GLY A 70 -2.28 3.93 9.78
N ASN A 71 -3.12 4.18 10.78
CA ASN A 71 -4.41 3.52 10.94
C ASN A 71 -5.41 4.46 11.61
N LEU A 72 -6.69 4.18 11.47
CA LEU A 72 -7.74 5.10 11.94
C LEU A 72 -7.80 5.30 13.46
N ALA A 73 -7.09 4.48 14.26
CA ALA A 73 -7.01 4.66 15.72
C ALA A 73 -5.99 5.74 16.16
N GLN A 74 -5.19 6.28 15.23
CA GLN A 74 -4.22 7.33 15.52
C GLN A 74 -4.88 8.70 15.75
N ASN A 75 -4.14 9.64 16.35
CA ASN A 75 -4.67 10.95 16.77
C ASN A 75 -4.20 12.15 15.92
N ASN A 76 -3.55 11.90 14.78
CA ASN A 76 -2.98 12.90 13.87
C ASN A 76 -1.96 13.84 14.53
N THR A 77 -1.07 13.29 15.34
CA THR A 77 0.11 13.99 15.90
C THR A 77 1.40 13.36 15.37
N LEU A 78 2.54 13.97 15.67
CA LEU A 78 3.86 13.48 15.26
C LEU A 78 4.00 11.98 15.58
N ASN A 79 4.37 11.18 14.58
CA ASN A 79 4.49 9.72 14.63
C ASN A 79 3.18 8.93 14.88
N HIS A 80 2.03 9.60 14.81
CA HIS A 80 0.72 9.05 15.12
C HIS A 80 -0.34 9.62 14.17
N TYR A 81 -0.23 9.31 12.88
CA TYR A 81 -1.13 9.79 11.84
C TYR A 81 -2.09 8.72 11.35
N GLN A 82 -3.32 9.12 11.06
CA GLN A 82 -4.32 8.22 10.53
C GLN A 82 -4.01 7.88 9.07
N ASP A 83 -4.23 6.63 8.69
CA ASP A 83 -4.31 6.16 7.31
C ASP A 83 -5.28 4.96 7.28
N ASP A 84 -5.63 4.48 6.10
CA ASP A 84 -6.58 3.40 5.87
C ASP A 84 -5.99 2.24 5.07
N LYS A 85 -4.84 2.41 4.42
CA LYS A 85 -4.28 1.44 3.47
C LYS A 85 -3.90 0.13 4.14
N VAL A 86 -3.33 0.15 5.35
CA VAL A 86 -3.04 -1.09 6.10
C VAL A 86 -4.32 -1.89 6.33
N ASP A 87 -5.34 -1.26 6.91
CA ASP A 87 -6.61 -1.92 7.21
C ASP A 87 -7.30 -2.41 5.93
N TRP A 88 -7.31 -1.56 4.90
CA TRP A 88 -7.95 -1.86 3.62
C TRP A 88 -7.27 -3.02 2.91
N PHE A 89 -5.94 -3.03 2.78
CA PHE A 89 -5.24 -4.12 2.12
C PHE A 89 -5.50 -5.46 2.78
N PHE A 90 -5.36 -5.55 4.11
CA PHE A 90 -5.59 -6.80 4.84
C PHE A 90 -7.04 -7.28 4.79
N ALA A 91 -8.01 -6.39 4.57
CA ALA A 91 -9.41 -6.75 4.35
C ALA A 91 -9.72 -7.22 2.91
N HIS A 92 -8.82 -6.96 1.96
CA HIS A 92 -9.04 -7.17 0.52
C HIS A 92 -7.91 -7.95 -0.16
N LEU A 93 -7.16 -8.76 0.57
CA LEU A 93 -5.98 -9.50 0.06
C LEU A 93 -6.28 -10.36 -1.17
N ASP A 94 -7.48 -10.93 -1.28
CA ASP A 94 -7.90 -11.66 -2.47
C ASP A 94 -7.95 -10.74 -3.70
N GLN A 95 -8.48 -9.52 -3.56
CA GLN A 95 -8.51 -8.55 -4.67
C GLN A 95 -7.11 -8.03 -5.02
N VAL A 96 -6.24 -7.91 -4.02
CA VAL A 96 -4.83 -7.54 -4.18
C VAL A 96 -4.07 -8.60 -4.96
N ALA A 97 -4.25 -9.88 -4.63
CA ALA A 97 -3.69 -11.01 -5.36
C ALA A 97 -4.22 -11.09 -6.80
N ASP A 98 -5.52 -10.81 -7.01
CA ASP A 98 -6.17 -10.79 -8.34
C ASP A 98 -5.66 -9.68 -9.26
N ALA A 99 -5.01 -8.67 -8.67
CA ALA A 99 -4.30 -7.60 -9.38
C ALA A 99 -2.82 -7.93 -9.62
N HIS A 100 -2.38 -9.17 -9.36
CA HIS A 100 -1.00 -9.66 -9.46
C HIS A 100 -0.02 -8.92 -8.55
N VAL A 101 -0.49 -8.38 -7.42
CA VAL A 101 0.38 -7.79 -6.40
C VAL A 101 0.98 -8.90 -5.54
N ALA A 102 2.28 -9.13 -5.69
CA ALA A 102 3.02 -10.20 -5.01
C ALA A 102 3.55 -9.82 -3.63
N ALA A 103 3.72 -8.53 -3.35
CA ALA A 103 4.16 -8.07 -2.05
C ALA A 103 3.67 -6.64 -1.74
N LEU A 104 3.38 -6.42 -0.46
CA LEU A 104 3.12 -5.11 0.13
C LEU A 104 4.28 -4.78 1.06
N LEU A 105 4.97 -3.68 0.78
CA LEU A 105 6.11 -3.25 1.57
C LEU A 105 5.75 -1.99 2.37
N PHE A 106 5.52 -2.20 3.66
CA PHE A 106 5.07 -1.17 4.59
C PHE A 106 6.24 -0.40 5.20
N GLY A 107 6.08 0.91 5.37
CA GLY A 107 7.08 1.74 6.04
C GLY A 107 6.61 3.17 6.23
N ALA A 108 7.15 3.82 7.27
CA ALA A 108 6.85 5.21 7.59
C ALA A 108 7.24 6.18 6.46
N GLY A 109 8.25 5.83 5.65
CA GLY A 109 8.69 6.66 4.52
C GLY A 109 9.47 7.90 4.92
N GLN A 110 8.89 8.74 5.78
CA GLN A 110 9.51 9.92 6.36
C GLN A 110 9.37 9.91 7.89
N GLN A 111 10.32 10.52 8.58
CA GLN A 111 10.52 10.39 10.04
C GLN A 111 9.34 10.80 10.93
N GLU A 112 8.40 11.61 10.45
CA GLU A 112 7.25 12.11 11.22
C GLU A 112 6.03 11.20 11.12
N GLN A 113 6.04 10.22 10.22
CA GLN A 113 4.87 9.36 9.98
C GLN A 113 4.72 8.31 11.06
N THR A 114 3.56 7.68 11.11
CA THR A 114 3.33 6.48 11.93
C THR A 114 4.33 5.41 11.52
N GLY A 115 5.06 4.88 12.50
CA GLY A 115 5.97 3.74 12.35
C GLY A 115 5.34 2.46 12.88
N VAL A 116 6.00 1.33 12.60
CA VAL A 116 5.59 0.01 13.13
C VAL A 116 5.64 -0.01 14.67
N GLU A 117 6.47 0.84 15.25
CA GLU A 117 6.64 1.01 16.70
C GLU A 117 5.54 1.88 17.32
N THR A 118 4.84 2.71 16.53
CA THR A 118 3.87 3.70 17.02
C THR A 118 2.44 3.47 16.52
N ASP A 119 2.24 2.51 15.60
CA ASP A 119 0.94 2.17 15.02
C ASP A 119 -0.01 1.42 15.97
N GLY A 120 0.39 1.17 17.22
CA GLY A 120 -0.40 0.41 18.19
C GLY A 120 -0.41 -1.10 17.90
N ARG A 121 0.61 -1.61 17.21
CA ARG A 121 0.75 -3.01 16.75
C ARG A 121 -0.26 -3.42 15.66
N ASN A 122 -0.84 -2.46 14.94
CA ASN A 122 -1.87 -2.75 13.93
C ASN A 122 -1.31 -3.64 12.80
N LEU A 123 -0.19 -3.23 12.20
CA LEU A 123 0.46 -3.96 11.11
C LEU A 123 0.95 -5.34 11.58
N ILE A 124 1.63 -5.39 12.73
CA ILE A 124 2.15 -6.66 13.27
C ILE A 124 1.00 -7.62 13.58
N GLY A 125 -0.06 -7.14 14.24
CA GLY A 125 -1.23 -7.95 14.58
C GLY A 125 -1.89 -8.56 13.34
N LYS A 126 -2.11 -7.76 12.30
CA LYS A 126 -2.66 -8.24 11.02
C LYS A 126 -1.74 -9.20 10.29
N THR A 127 -0.43 -8.94 10.30
CA THR A 127 0.55 -9.83 9.67
C THR A 127 0.56 -11.20 10.35
N ILE A 128 0.48 -11.25 11.68
CA ILE A 128 0.35 -12.51 12.44
C ILE A 128 -0.95 -13.23 12.07
N ALA A 129 -2.08 -12.51 12.03
CA ALA A 129 -3.38 -13.10 11.68
C ALA A 129 -3.37 -13.67 10.25
N TYR A 130 -2.86 -12.90 9.28
CA TYR A 130 -2.73 -13.31 7.88
C TYR A 130 -1.83 -14.55 7.70
N ARG A 131 -0.68 -14.58 8.39
CA ARG A 131 0.17 -15.78 8.39
C ARG A 131 -0.56 -16.98 8.99
N SER A 132 -1.30 -16.77 10.07
CA SER A 132 -2.02 -17.84 10.78
C SER A 132 -3.19 -18.40 9.96
N SER A 133 -3.78 -17.61 9.06
CA SER A 133 -4.82 -18.08 8.12
C SER A 133 -4.26 -18.82 6.90
N GLY A 134 -2.93 -18.95 6.77
CA GLY A 134 -2.28 -19.61 5.64
C GLY A 134 -1.90 -18.69 4.48
N GLY A 135 -2.14 -17.38 4.61
CA GLY A 135 -1.91 -16.41 3.54
C GLY A 135 -2.93 -16.48 2.40
N THR A 136 -2.76 -15.61 1.40
CA THR A 136 -3.53 -15.58 0.16
C THR A 136 -2.62 -16.04 -0.99
N PRO A 137 -3.02 -17.04 -1.79
CA PRO A 137 -2.25 -17.45 -2.96
C PRO A 137 -2.30 -16.37 -4.05
N LEU A 138 -1.21 -16.23 -4.80
CA LEU A 138 -1.19 -15.37 -5.99
C LEU A 138 -2.04 -15.99 -7.11
N LYS A 139 -2.70 -15.13 -7.89
CA LYS A 139 -3.48 -15.53 -9.07
C LYS A 139 -2.78 -15.18 -10.38
#